data_AF-X1F3U8-F1
#
_entry.id   AF-X1F3U8-F1
#
_cell.length_a   1.000
_cell.length_b   1.000
_cell.length_c   1.000
_cell.angle_alpha   90.00
_cell.angle_beta   90.00
_cell.angle_gamma   90.00
#
_symmetry.space_group_name_H-M   'P 1'
#
loop_
_entity.id
_entity.type
_entity.pdbx_description
1 polymer ?
#
loop_
_entity_poly.entity_id
_entity_poly.type
_entity_poly.pdbx_seq_one_letter_code
_entity_poly.pdbx_strand_id
1 'polypeptide(L)'
;LAIPLAWAIGADLVIAISAVLTGAIFGDHCSPISDTTILSSTFTGSDHIDHVNTQLPYALTAAILAAVLYILAGVGVPVIAILAIGVVALVGIVYILSKLSSKRMGIPQPLPEGGTVK
;
A
#
# COMPACT_ATOMS: atom_id res chain seq x y z
N LEU A 1 -15.70 -8.53 -14.19
CA LEU A 1 -15.06 -9.80 -14.65
C LEU A 1 -14.68 -10.72 -13.50
N ALA A 2 -13.95 -10.24 -12.49
CA ALA A 2 -13.52 -11.07 -11.36
C ALA A 2 -14.67 -11.66 -10.51
N ILE A 3 -15.72 -10.89 -10.20
CA ILE A 3 -16.81 -11.37 -9.32
C ILE A 3 -17.64 -12.50 -9.94
N PRO A 4 -18.10 -12.39 -11.21
CA PRO A 4 -18.78 -13.51 -11.86
C PRO A 4 -17.91 -14.78 -11.98
N LEU A 5 -16.59 -14.62 -12.18
CA LEU A 5 -15.66 -15.76 -12.21
C LEU A 5 -15.56 -16.42 -10.83
N ALA A 6 -15.40 -15.63 -9.77
CA ALA A 6 -15.34 -16.14 -8.40
C ALA A 6 -16.61 -16.93 -8.04
N TRP A 7 -17.79 -16.42 -8.43
CA TRP A 7 -19.05 -17.14 -8.29
C TRP A 7 -19.05 -18.48 -9.04
N ALA A 8 -18.62 -18.49 -10.30
CA ALA A 8 -18.64 -19.67 -11.15
C ALA A 8 -17.74 -20.81 -10.65
N ILE A 9 -16.62 -20.49 -9.98
CA ILE A 9 -15.68 -21.48 -9.44
C ILE A 9 -15.94 -21.82 -7.96
N GLY A 10 -16.99 -21.26 -7.35
CA GLY A 10 -17.31 -21.47 -5.93
C GLY A 10 -16.30 -20.84 -4.95
N ALA A 11 -15.59 -19.80 -5.37
CA ALA A 11 -14.71 -19.04 -4.50
C ALA A 11 -15.52 -18.14 -3.54
N ASP A 12 -14.94 -17.85 -2.37
CA ASP A 12 -15.55 -16.93 -1.40
C ASP A 12 -15.70 -15.53 -2.03
N LEU A 13 -16.95 -15.07 -2.14
CA LEU A 13 -17.27 -13.77 -2.75
C LEU A 13 -16.77 -12.61 -1.91
N VAL A 14 -16.77 -12.73 -0.58
CA VAL A 14 -16.29 -11.66 0.31
C VAL A 14 -14.80 -11.45 0.10
N ILE A 15 -14.04 -12.54 0.02
CA ILE A 15 -12.60 -12.50 -0.28
C ILE A 15 -12.35 -11.98 -1.70
N ALA A 16 -13.11 -12.43 -2.69
CA ALA A 16 -12.95 -11.98 -4.07
C ALA A 16 -13.28 -10.48 -4.26
N ILE A 17 -14.38 -10.01 -3.67
CA ILE A 17 -14.78 -8.59 -3.72
C ILE A 17 -13.75 -7.73 -3.01
N SER A 18 -13.33 -8.11 -1.81
CA SER A 18 -12.33 -7.36 -1.05
C SER A 18 -10.99 -7.29 -1.80
N ALA A 19 -10.51 -8.39 -2.37
CA ALA A 19 -9.28 -8.40 -3.17
C ALA A 19 -9.35 -7.47 -4.38
N VAL A 20 -10.48 -7.46 -5.12
CA VAL A 20 -10.69 -6.56 -6.26
C VAL A 20 -10.73 -5.10 -5.81
N LEU A 21 -11.43 -4.79 -4.71
CA LEU A 21 -11.48 -3.44 -4.14
C LEU A 21 -10.09 -2.97 -3.70
N THR A 22 -9.31 -3.84 -3.04
CA THR A 22 -7.92 -3.52 -2.68
C THR A 22 -7.06 -3.20 -3.91
N GLY A 23 -7.18 -3.98 -4.99
CA GLY A 23 -6.48 -3.72 -6.25
C GLY A 23 -6.90 -2.39 -6.90
N ALA A 24 -8.19 -2.06 -6.86
CA ALA A 24 -8.69 -0.78 -7.37
C ALA A 24 -8.15 0.42 -6.57
N ILE A 25 -8.12 0.32 -5.23
CA ILE A 25 -7.55 1.36 -4.35
C ILE A 25 -6.05 1.54 -4.63
N PHE A 26 -5.31 0.45 -4.75
CA PHE A 26 -3.89 0.50 -5.14
C PHE A 26 -3.72 1.26 -6.46
N GLY A 27 -4.49 0.90 -7.49
CA GLY A 27 -4.43 1.56 -8.80
C GLY A 27 -4.74 3.05 -8.74
N ASP A 28 -5.76 3.46 -8.00
CA ASP A 28 -6.12 4.88 -7.85
C ASP A 28 -5.00 5.71 -7.18
N HIS A 29 -4.28 5.13 -6.23
CA HIS A 29 -3.31 5.84 -5.41
C HIS A 29 -1.95 6.05 -6.08
N CYS A 30 -1.59 5.19 -7.04
CA CYS A 30 -0.30 5.27 -7.74
C CYS A 30 -0.41 5.47 -9.25
N SER A 31 -1.61 5.65 -9.79
CA SER A 31 -1.80 5.87 -11.22
C SER A 31 -1.59 7.34 -11.59
N PRO A 32 -0.70 7.65 -12.56
CA PRO A 32 -0.48 9.02 -13.04
C PRO A 32 -1.66 9.60 -13.84
N ILE A 33 -2.75 8.85 -14.00
CA ILE A 33 -3.96 9.31 -14.67
C ILE A 33 -5.18 9.32 -13.75
N SER A 34 -5.03 8.95 -12.48
CA SER A 34 -6.14 8.98 -11.52
C SER A 34 -6.47 10.43 -11.12
N ASP A 35 -7.76 10.75 -11.08
CA ASP A 35 -8.26 12.05 -10.60
C ASP A 35 -7.78 12.34 -9.17
N THR A 36 -7.79 11.34 -8.28
CA THR A 36 -7.30 11.47 -6.90
C THR A 36 -5.81 11.84 -6.88
N THR A 37 -5.01 11.19 -7.71
CA THR A 37 -3.56 11.43 -7.79
C THR A 37 -3.27 12.83 -8.36
N ILE A 38 -3.98 13.25 -9.41
CA ILE A 38 -3.86 14.60 -10.00
C ILE A 38 -4.23 15.69 -8.99
N LEU A 39 -5.35 15.52 -8.29
CA LEU A 39 -5.79 16.47 -7.27
C LEU A 39 -4.81 16.52 -6.08
N SER A 40 -4.33 15.37 -5.61
CA SER A 40 -3.35 15.29 -4.51
C SER A 40 -2.03 15.99 -4.85
N SER A 41 -1.48 15.78 -6.05
CA SER A 41 -0.26 16.47 -6.49
C SER A 41 -0.48 17.99 -6.64
N THR A 42 -1.66 18.40 -7.11
CA THR A 42 -2.00 19.82 -7.28
C THR A 42 -2.11 20.53 -5.92
N PHE A 43 -2.78 19.93 -4.94
CA PHE A 43 -2.94 20.51 -3.61
C PHE A 43 -1.64 20.56 -2.81
N THR A 44 -0.71 19.64 -3.08
CA THR A 44 0.62 19.62 -2.44
C THR A 44 1.65 20.49 -3.15
N GLY A 45 1.31 21.05 -4.33
CA GLY A 45 2.22 21.88 -5.12
C GLY A 45 3.42 21.11 -5.68
N SER A 46 3.37 19.78 -5.68
CA SER A 46 4.43 18.91 -6.20
C SER A 46 4.28 18.69 -7.71
N ASP A 47 5.38 18.45 -8.41
CA ASP A 47 5.30 17.89 -9.76
C ASP A 47 4.53 16.57 -9.73
N HIS A 48 3.64 16.39 -10.69
CA HIS A 48 2.72 15.26 -10.71
C HIS A 48 3.45 13.91 -10.83
N ILE A 49 4.49 13.85 -11.66
CA ILE A 49 5.25 12.61 -11.86
C ILE A 49 6.13 12.33 -10.64
N ASP A 50 6.68 13.36 -10.01
CA ASP A 50 7.44 13.19 -8.76
C ASP A 50 6.54 12.70 -7.61
N HIS A 51 5.31 13.21 -7.52
CA HIS A 51 4.30 12.72 -6.58
C HIS A 51 4.03 11.23 -6.77
N VAL A 52 3.79 10.79 -8.01
CA VAL A 52 3.55 9.38 -8.33
C VAL A 52 4.77 8.52 -8.00
N ASN A 53 5.96 8.97 -8.40
CA ASN A 53 7.21 8.23 -8.19
C ASN A 53 7.55 8.05 -6.71
N THR A 54 7.21 9.03 -5.87
CA THR A 54 7.41 8.93 -4.42
C THR A 54 6.37 8.02 -3.76
N GLN A 55 5.16 7.94 -4.29
CA GLN A 55 4.10 7.08 -3.77
C GLN A 55 4.23 5.60 -4.17
N LEU A 56 4.70 5.32 -5.40
CA LEU A 56 4.74 3.97 -5.97
C LEU A 56 5.49 2.94 -5.10
N PRO A 57 6.66 3.23 -4.50
CA PRO A 57 7.37 2.28 -3.63
C PRO A 57 6.56 1.86 -2.40
N TYR A 58 5.83 2.81 -1.78
CA TYR A 58 4.98 2.52 -0.62
C TYR A 58 3.73 1.72 -1.04
N ALA A 59 3.10 2.12 -2.14
CA ALA A 59 1.92 1.44 -2.69
C ALA A 59 2.24 -0.01 -3.08
N LEU A 60 3.36 -0.25 -3.76
CA LEU A 60 3.81 -1.59 -4.14
C LEU A 60 4.10 -2.46 -2.92
N THR A 61 4.74 -1.90 -1.88
CA THR A 61 5.00 -2.61 -0.63
C THR A 61 3.71 -3.11 0.01
N ALA A 62 2.69 -2.24 0.09
CA ALA A 62 1.38 -2.61 0.62
C ALA A 62 0.64 -3.62 -0.28
N ALA A 63 0.71 -3.46 -1.60
CA ALA A 63 0.07 -4.35 -2.56
C ALA A 63 0.64 -5.78 -2.51
N ILE A 64 1.96 -5.92 -2.43
CA ILE A 64 2.63 -7.22 -2.32
C ILE A 64 2.23 -7.90 -1.00
N LEU A 65 2.24 -7.17 0.11
CA LEU A 65 1.80 -7.71 1.40
C LEU A 65 0.33 -8.16 1.34
N ALA A 66 -0.57 -7.32 0.80
CA ALA A 66 -1.97 -7.64 0.65
C ALA A 66 -2.20 -8.88 -0.22
N ALA A 67 -1.46 -9.03 -1.33
CA ALA A 67 -1.55 -10.21 -2.18
C ALA A 67 -1.23 -11.51 -1.42
N VAL A 68 -0.17 -11.50 -0.59
CA VAL A 68 0.18 -12.64 0.27
C VAL A 68 -0.93 -12.93 1.28
N LEU A 69 -1.47 -11.90 1.94
CA LEU A 69 -2.54 -12.04 2.92
C LEU A 69 -3.84 -12.59 2.31
N TYR A 70 -4.19 -12.18 1.08
CA TYR A 70 -5.35 -12.72 0.38
C TYR A 70 -5.19 -14.19 -0.02
N ILE A 71 -3.97 -14.63 -0.35
CA ILE A 71 -3.68 -16.07 -0.55
C ILE A 71 -3.92 -16.84 0.76
N LEU A 72 -3.46 -16.30 1.90
CA LEU A 72 -3.71 -16.90 3.22
C LEU A 72 -5.21 -16.95 3.57
N ALA A 73 -5.97 -15.92 3.20
CA ALA A 73 -7.42 -15.92 3.37
C ALA A 73 -8.09 -17.01 2.53
N GLY A 74 -7.64 -17.18 1.27
CA GLY A 74 -8.16 -18.19 0.35
C GLY A 74 -7.93 -19.64 0.81
N VAL A 75 -6.88 -19.91 1.58
CA VAL A 75 -6.61 -21.24 2.16
C VAL A 75 -7.28 -21.47 3.53
N GLY A 76 -8.09 -20.52 4.01
CA GLY A 76 -8.93 -20.68 5.20
C GLY A 76 -8.34 -20.17 6.51
N VAL A 77 -7.29 -19.33 6.48
CA VAL A 77 -6.79 -18.69 7.71
C VAL A 77 -7.84 -17.68 8.23
N PRO A 78 -8.10 -17.62 9.56
CA PRO A 78 -9.09 -16.70 10.11
C PRO A 78 -8.78 -15.23 9.78
N VAL A 79 -9.78 -14.52 9.23
CA VAL A 79 -9.63 -13.13 8.74
C VAL A 79 -9.08 -12.19 9.82
N ILE A 80 -9.52 -12.32 11.08
CA ILE A 80 -9.04 -11.47 12.18
C ILE A 80 -7.53 -11.65 12.39
N ALA A 81 -7.02 -12.89 12.28
CA ALA A 81 -5.59 -13.16 12.41
C ALA A 81 -4.80 -12.56 11.24
N ILE A 82 -5.33 -12.67 10.01
CA ILE A 82 -4.74 -12.07 8.80
C ILE A 82 -4.64 -10.56 8.94
N LEU A 83 -5.71 -9.91 9.42
CA LEU A 83 -5.73 -8.46 9.63
C LEU A 83 -4.71 -8.03 10.69
N ALA A 84 -4.64 -8.73 11.82
CA ALA A 84 -3.66 -8.45 12.87
C ALA A 84 -2.21 -8.60 12.36
N ILE A 85 -1.92 -9.70 11.67
CA ILE A 85 -0.61 -9.95 11.04
C ILE A 85 -0.30 -8.86 10.01
N GLY A 86 -1.27 -8.48 9.18
CA GLY A 86 -1.11 -7.46 8.16
C GLY A 86 -0.77 -6.09 8.74
N VAL A 87 -1.45 -5.66 9.81
CA VAL A 87 -1.14 -4.40 10.50
C VAL A 87 0.29 -4.42 11.07
N VAL A 88 0.65 -5.48 11.80
CA VAL A 88 1.99 -5.61 12.41
C VAL A 88 3.09 -5.65 11.34
N ALA A 89 2.89 -6.45 10.29
CA ALA A 89 3.83 -6.57 9.18
C ALA A 89 4.00 -5.26 8.42
N LEU A 90 2.90 -4.56 8.10
CA LEU A 90 2.96 -3.30 7.38
C LEU A 90 3.70 -2.23 8.18
N VAL A 91 3.36 -2.06 9.47
CA VAL A 91 4.05 -1.12 10.36
C VAL A 91 5.54 -1.46 10.47
N GLY A 92 5.86 -2.74 10.66
CA GLY A 92 7.25 -3.21 10.74
C GLY A 92 8.03 -2.93 9.46
N ILE A 93 7.47 -3.26 8.29
CA ILE A 93 8.10 -3.02 6.99
C ILE A 93 8.32 -1.53 6.75
N VAL A 94 7.31 -0.69 6.98
CA VAL A 94 7.42 0.76 6.80
C VAL A 94 8.50 1.35 7.72
N TYR A 95 8.55 0.91 8.98
CA TYR A 95 9.57 1.38 9.93
C TYR A 95 10.98 0.95 9.51
N ILE A 96 11.14 -0.29 9.06
CA ILE A 96 12.43 -0.81 8.56
C ILE A 96 12.86 -0.04 7.31
N LEU A 97 11.97 0.14 6.33
CA LEU A 97 12.26 0.89 5.11
C LEU A 97 12.62 2.35 5.41
N SER A 98 11.89 2.99 6.31
CA SER A 98 12.19 4.35 6.78
C SER A 98 13.57 4.44 7.42
N LYS A 99 13.90 3.51 8.33
CA LYS A 99 15.21 3.46 8.99
C LYS A 99 16.36 3.21 8.01
N LEU A 100 16.16 2.32 7.03
CA LEU A 100 17.14 2.05 5.98
C LEU A 100 17.33 3.26 5.06
N SER A 101 16.26 3.95 4.68
CA SER A 101 16.31 5.16 3.86
C SER A 101 17.03 6.29 4.58
N SER A 102 16.70 6.53 5.85
CA SER A 102 17.35 7.54 6.70
C SER A 102 18.85 7.30 6.82
N LYS A 103 19.28 6.04 7.00
CA LYS A 103 20.69 5.67 7.06
C LYS A 103 21.42 5.93 5.73
N ARG A 104 20.76 5.71 4.59
CA ARG A 104 21.32 6.00 3.26
C ARG A 104 21.45 7.50 3.00
N MET A 105 20.53 8.31 3.53
CA MET A 105 20.51 9.76 3.34
C MET A 105 21.28 10.53 4.43
N GLY A 106 21.86 9.86 5.42
CA GLY A 106 22.58 10.51 6.52
C GLY A 106 21.67 11.32 7.46
N ILE A 107 20.36 11.09 7.45
CA ILE A 107 19.39 11.83 8.26
C ILE A 107 19.36 11.22 9.67
N PRO A 108 19.59 12.01 10.74
CA PRO A 108 19.50 11.53 12.12
C PRO A 108 18.06 11.16 12.50
N GLN A 109 17.91 10.06 13.25
CA GLN A 109 16.63 9.57 13.78
C GLN A 109 16.72 9.50 15.31
N PRO A 110 15.83 10.17 16.07
CA PRO A 110 14.66 10.96 15.63
C PRO A 110 15.04 12.24 14.87
N LEU A 111 14.13 12.74 14.01
CA LEU A 111 14.32 14.00 13.31
C LEU A 111 14.58 15.14 14.32
N PRO A 112 15.56 16.03 14.08
CA PRO A 112 15.77 17.19 14.95
C PRO A 112 14.49 18.03 15.04
N GLU A 113 14.11 18.45 16.24
CA GLU A 113 13.03 19.43 16.41
C GLU A 113 13.41 20.71 15.63
N GLY A 114 12.67 21.00 14.55
CA GLY A 114 12.91 22.17 13.70
C GLY A 114 13.37 21.92 12.26
N GLY A 115 13.39 20.68 11.77
CA GLY A 115 13.31 20.38 10.32
C GLY A 115 14.44 20.93 9.43
N THR A 116 15.58 21.32 9.99
CA THR A 116 16.74 21.79 9.21
C THR A 116 17.86 20.77 9.32
N VAL A 117 17.92 19.88 8.33
CA VAL A 117 19.16 19.17 8.01
C VAL A 117 20.04 20.18 7.28
N LYS A 118 21.18 20.54 7.89
CA LYS A 118 22.19 21.39 7.24
C LYS A 118 22.80 20.70 6.03
#